data_AF-A0A5M4DDJ9-F1
#
_entry.id   AF-A0A5M4DDJ9-F1
#
_cell.length_a   1.000
_cell.length_b   1.000
_cell.length_c   1.000
_cell.angle_alpha   90.00
_cell.angle_beta   90.00
_cell.angle_gamma   90.00
#
_symmetry.space_group_name_H-M   'P 1'
#
loop_
_entity.id
_entity.type
_entity.pdbx_description
1 polymer ?
#
loop_
_entity_poly.entity_id
_entity_poly.type
_entity_poly.pdbx_seq_one_letter_code
_entity_poly.pdbx_strand_id
1 'polypeptide(L)'
;MVGIWRDSDQALMASALVDPGTATTLGDWMYQSISPVQLSSGASYTAGAMYTATDSDSYVSNPTTVVTDPWITLTASVYPSAGSLGFVYPSLTNAGARGRHGPNFIVAAVPEPTTLIALGLGGMALARRRRAKR
;
A
#
# COMPACT_ATOMS: atom_id res chain seq x y z
N MET A 1 7.53 14.41 0.27
CA MET A 1 7.57 13.31 -0.73
C MET A 1 7.08 12.03 -0.09
N VAL A 2 6.29 11.22 -0.78
CA VAL A 2 5.72 9.95 -0.29
C VAL A 2 6.08 8.79 -1.20
N GLY A 3 6.07 7.56 -0.69
CA GLY A 3 6.24 6.37 -1.53
C GLY A 3 6.11 5.05 -0.80
N ILE A 4 6.26 4.00 -1.59
CA ILE A 4 6.11 2.61 -1.17
C ILE A 4 7.30 1.79 -1.65
N TRP A 5 7.88 1.03 -0.72
CA TRP A 5 8.99 0.12 -0.95
C TRP A 5 8.54 -1.33 -0.78
N ARG A 6 9.17 -2.23 -1.54
CA ARG A 6 9.07 -3.66 -1.30
C ARG A 6 10.15 -4.08 -0.32
N ASP A 7 9.79 -4.79 0.74
CA ASP A 7 10.73 -5.07 1.83
C ASP A 7 11.79 -6.12 1.45
N SER A 8 11.47 -7.04 0.54
CA SER A 8 12.38 -8.15 0.18
C SER A 8 13.69 -7.71 -0.47
N ASP A 9 13.65 -6.61 -1.23
CA ASP A 9 14.79 -6.06 -1.98
C ASP A 9 14.98 -4.56 -1.74
N GLN A 10 14.20 -3.97 -0.83
CA GLN A 10 14.21 -2.55 -0.49
C GLN A 10 13.96 -1.63 -1.70
N ALA A 11 13.35 -2.17 -2.76
CA ALA A 11 13.13 -1.44 -4.00
C ALA A 11 11.99 -0.42 -3.83
N LEU A 12 12.25 0.85 -4.20
CA LEU A 12 11.22 1.87 -4.30
C LEU A 12 10.32 1.55 -5.49
N MET A 13 9.08 1.12 -5.23
CA MET A 13 8.15 0.70 -6.27
C MET A 13 7.41 1.89 -6.89
N ALA A 14 7.04 2.87 -6.05
CA ALA A 14 6.48 4.13 -6.51
C ALA A 14 6.76 5.23 -5.49
N SER A 15 6.83 6.46 -6.01
CA SER A 15 6.89 7.67 -5.20
C SER A 15 6.18 8.81 -5.90
N ALA A 16 5.77 9.80 -5.11
CA ALA A 16 5.18 11.03 -5.61
C ALA A 16 5.54 12.20 -4.70
N LEU A 17 5.68 13.38 -5.30
CA LEU A 17 5.55 14.62 -4.59
C LEU A 17 4.06 14.98 -4.55
N VAL A 18 3.48 15.09 -3.36
CA VAL A 18 2.10 15.57 -3.21
C VAL A 18 2.15 17.09 -3.30
N ASP A 19 1.78 17.62 -4.45
CA ASP A 19 1.71 19.06 -4.70
C ASP A 19 0.26 19.55 -4.49
N PRO A 20 -0.01 20.43 -3.52
CA PRO A 20 -1.35 20.98 -3.31
C PRO A 20 -2.00 21.63 -4.53
N GLY A 21 -1.20 22.06 -5.53
CA GLY A 21 -1.70 22.62 -6.78
C GLY A 21 -2.22 21.58 -7.79
N THR A 22 -1.82 20.32 -7.67
CA THR A 22 -2.23 19.24 -8.60
C THR A 22 -2.85 18.02 -7.93
N ALA A 23 -2.70 17.90 -6.62
CA ALA A 23 -3.23 16.80 -5.84
C ALA A 23 -4.76 16.91 -5.69
N THR A 24 -5.38 15.76 -5.51
CA THR A 24 -6.82 15.66 -5.24
C THR A 24 -7.03 15.48 -3.74
N THR A 25 -7.84 16.34 -3.13
CA THR A 25 -8.25 16.18 -1.73
C THR A 25 -9.38 15.15 -1.62
N LEU A 26 -9.22 14.18 -0.73
CA LEU A 26 -10.22 13.18 -0.39
C LEU A 26 -10.28 13.01 1.13
N GLY A 27 -11.36 13.49 1.74
CA GLY A 27 -11.45 13.60 3.20
C GLY A 27 -10.37 14.53 3.74
N ASP A 28 -9.66 14.08 4.78
CA ASP A 28 -8.59 14.84 5.44
C ASP A 28 -7.22 14.71 4.74
N TRP A 29 -7.16 14.06 3.57
CA TRP A 29 -5.91 13.69 2.91
C TRP A 29 -5.82 14.23 1.48
N MET A 30 -4.61 14.54 1.02
CA MET A 30 -4.30 14.87 -0.38
C MET A 30 -3.61 13.70 -1.07
N TYR A 31 -4.02 13.43 -2.31
CA TYR A 31 -3.51 12.32 -3.12
C TYR A 31 -2.93 12.84 -4.43
N GLN A 32 -1.71 12.40 -4.73
CA GLN A 32 -1.10 12.57 -6.04
C GLN A 32 -1.24 11.26 -6.83
N SER A 33 -1.65 11.35 -8.09
CA SER A 33 -1.72 10.18 -8.96
C SER A 33 -0.33 9.61 -9.26
N ILE A 34 -0.24 8.29 -9.25
CA ILE A 34 0.93 7.51 -9.66
C ILE A 34 0.51 6.50 -10.73
N SER A 35 1.49 5.96 -11.47
CA SER A 35 1.25 4.73 -12.23
C SER A 35 0.86 3.59 -11.28
N PRO A 36 -0.19 2.80 -11.57
CA PRO A 36 -0.62 1.72 -10.69
C PRO A 36 0.51 0.73 -10.40
N VAL A 37 0.64 0.36 -9.13
CA VAL A 37 1.62 -0.64 -8.67
C VAL A 37 0.87 -1.89 -8.21
N GLN A 38 1.27 -3.05 -8.73
CA GLN A 38 0.70 -4.32 -8.29
C GLN A 38 1.45 -4.83 -7.06
N LEU A 39 0.71 -5.01 -5.96
CA LEU A 39 1.22 -5.61 -4.73
C LEU A 39 0.87 -7.11 -4.72
N SER A 40 1.88 -7.96 -4.66
CA SER A 40 1.70 -9.41 -4.50
C SER A 40 1.21 -9.74 -3.09
N SER A 41 0.20 -10.60 -3.01
CA SER A 41 -0.29 -11.15 -1.74
C SER A 41 0.83 -11.90 -1.01
N GLY A 42 0.85 -11.81 0.32
CA GLY A 42 1.85 -12.45 1.19
C GLY A 42 3.22 -11.77 1.21
N ALA A 43 3.46 -10.72 0.42
CA ALA A 43 4.67 -9.91 0.50
C ALA A 43 4.50 -8.73 1.47
N SER A 44 5.62 -8.23 1.99
CA SER A 44 5.65 -7.06 2.88
C SER A 44 6.12 -5.82 2.13
N TYR A 45 5.48 -4.70 2.44
CA TYR A 45 5.74 -3.40 1.85
C TYR A 45 5.76 -2.34 2.92
N THR A 46 6.61 -1.36 2.72
CA THR A 46 6.74 -0.21 3.59
C THR A 46 6.19 1.03 2.90
N ALA A 47 5.24 1.70 3.53
CA ALA A 47 4.74 3.01 3.15
C ALA A 47 5.46 4.10 3.95
N GLY A 48 5.87 5.21 3.32
CA GLY A 48 6.60 6.26 4.03
C GLY A 48 6.53 7.64 3.38
N ALA A 49 6.79 8.66 4.19
CA ALA A 49 7.04 10.04 3.79
C ALA A 49 8.39 10.50 4.30
N MET A 50 9.03 11.36 3.53
CA MET A 50 10.07 12.23 4.05
C MET A 50 9.42 13.52 4.52
N TYR A 51 9.56 13.79 5.82
CA TYR A 51 9.28 15.07 6.44
C TYR A 51 10.60 15.78 6.74
N THR A 52 10.72 17.02 6.30
CA THR A 52 11.86 17.89 6.59
C THR A 52 11.55 18.81 7.76
N ALA A 53 12.58 19.42 8.35
CA ALA A 53 12.39 20.39 9.44
C ALA A 53 11.61 21.65 8.99
N THR A 54 11.52 21.89 7.69
CA THR A 54 10.76 23.00 7.10
C THR A 54 9.37 22.60 6.62
N ASP A 55 8.99 21.32 6.73
CA ASP A 55 7.67 20.87 6.31
C ASP A 55 6.62 21.24 7.36
N SER A 56 5.50 21.81 6.90
CA SER A 56 4.32 22.11 7.72
C SER A 56 3.27 20.99 7.70
N ASP A 57 3.59 19.85 7.10
CA ASP A 57 2.68 18.72 6.99
C ASP A 57 2.42 18.08 8.35
N SER A 58 1.15 17.78 8.61
CA SER A 58 0.73 17.08 9.82
C SER A 58 0.69 15.57 9.60
N TYR A 59 0.91 14.82 10.68
CA TYR A 59 0.76 13.37 10.70
C TYR A 59 0.16 12.93 12.04
N VAL A 60 -0.53 11.79 12.03
CA VAL A 60 -1.02 11.14 13.25
C VAL A 60 0.11 10.33 13.86
N SER A 61 0.51 10.66 15.09
CA SER A 61 1.61 9.98 15.78
C SER A 61 1.09 8.93 16.75
N ASN A 62 1.47 7.67 16.52
CA ASN A 62 1.26 6.51 17.37
C ASN A 62 -0.19 6.36 17.89
N PRO A 63 -1.19 6.26 16.99
CA PRO A 63 -2.59 6.20 17.38
C PRO A 63 -2.91 4.91 18.14
N THR A 64 -3.92 4.91 19.01
CA THR A 64 -4.34 3.70 19.75
C THR A 64 -4.95 2.64 18.84
N THR A 65 -5.63 3.06 17.78
CA THR A 65 -6.28 2.20 16.79
C THR A 65 -5.87 2.61 15.38
N VAL A 66 -5.72 1.61 14.51
CA VAL A 66 -5.48 1.81 13.07
C VAL A 66 -6.41 0.85 12.35
N VAL A 67 -7.19 1.36 11.40
CA VAL A 67 -8.06 0.56 10.53
C VAL A 67 -7.42 0.57 9.15
N THR A 68 -7.11 -0.61 8.64
CA THR A 68 -6.59 -0.82 7.30
C THR A 68 -7.66 -1.45 6.42
N ASP A 69 -7.44 -1.42 5.10
CA ASP A 69 -8.19 -2.27 4.18
C ASP A 69 -8.11 -3.73 4.63
N PRO A 70 -9.19 -4.54 4.54
CA PRO A 70 -9.18 -5.95 4.98
C PRO A 70 -8.10 -6.83 4.34
N TRP A 71 -7.55 -6.44 3.19
CA TRP A 71 -6.43 -7.15 2.55
C TRP A 71 -5.05 -6.73 3.05
N ILE A 72 -4.98 -5.72 3.92
CA ILE A 72 -3.74 -5.14 4.44
C ILE A 72 -3.67 -5.36 5.95
N THR A 73 -2.58 -5.97 6.40
CA THR A 73 -2.24 -6.08 7.82
C THR A 73 -1.09 -5.14 8.14
N LEU A 74 -1.30 -4.20 9.06
CA LEU A 74 -0.21 -3.39 9.60
C LEU A 74 0.63 -4.24 10.58
N THR A 75 1.91 -4.45 10.27
CA THR A 75 2.81 -5.32 11.06
C THR A 75 3.68 -4.56 12.03
N ALA A 76 4.31 -3.48 11.58
CA ALA A 76 5.25 -2.70 12.38
C ALA A 76 5.41 -1.28 11.84
N SER A 77 6.01 -0.42 12.67
CA SER A 77 6.47 0.90 12.27
C SER A 77 7.96 0.89 12.04
N VAL A 78 8.39 1.59 11.00
CA VAL A 78 9.79 1.67 10.60
C VAL A 78 10.26 3.11 10.46
N TYR A 79 11.56 3.33 10.62
CA TYR A 79 12.22 4.62 10.49
C TYR A 79 13.64 4.47 9.92
N PRO A 80 14.19 5.51 9.24
CA PRO A 80 15.55 5.45 8.72
C PRO A 80 16.58 5.58 9.86
N SER A 81 17.80 5.08 9.62
CA SER A 81 18.92 5.31 10.53
C SER A 81 19.27 6.81 10.59
N ALA A 82 19.82 7.27 11.71
CA ALA A 82 20.18 8.69 11.89
C ALA A 82 21.17 9.22 10.84
N GLY A 83 22.00 8.34 10.26
CA GLY A 83 22.93 8.69 9.16
C GLY A 83 22.31 8.62 7.76
N SER A 84 21.07 8.13 7.64
CA SER A 84 20.36 7.96 6.37
C SER A 84 19.33 9.07 6.19
N LEU A 85 19.79 10.32 6.17
CA LEU A 85 18.94 11.49 5.94
C LEU A 85 18.45 11.49 4.49
N GLY A 86 17.13 11.55 4.30
CA GLY A 86 16.53 11.63 2.97
C GLY A 86 15.32 10.73 2.79
N PHE A 87 14.87 10.62 1.53
CA PHE A 87 13.81 9.72 1.12
C PHE A 87 14.40 8.37 0.73
N VAL A 88 14.61 7.52 1.73
CA VAL A 88 15.33 6.25 1.64
C VAL A 88 14.54 5.16 2.35
N TYR A 89 14.86 3.89 2.07
CA TYR A 89 14.23 2.76 2.74
C TYR A 89 14.48 2.81 4.27
N PRO A 90 13.43 2.81 5.11
CA PRO A 90 13.58 2.83 6.55
C PRO A 90 13.78 1.41 7.10
N SER A 91 15.03 1.03 7.37
CA SER A 91 15.37 -0.35 7.77
C SER A 91 15.26 -0.64 9.27
N LEU A 92 14.99 0.37 10.11
CA LEU A 92 14.92 0.19 11.57
C LEU A 92 13.47 0.04 12.01
N THR A 93 13.20 -1.00 12.79
CA THR A 93 11.87 -1.27 13.35
C THR A 93 11.72 -0.63 14.73
N ASN A 94 10.57 -0.03 14.99
CA ASN A 94 10.16 0.42 16.31
C ASN A 94 9.07 -0.52 16.87
N ALA A 95 9.49 -1.53 17.63
CA ALA A 95 8.59 -2.53 18.19
C ALA A 95 7.61 -1.90 19.19
N GLY A 96 6.32 -2.17 19.02
CA GLY A 96 5.24 -1.65 19.88
C GLY A 96 4.75 -0.24 19.51
N ALA A 97 5.42 0.46 18.59
CA ALA A 97 4.89 1.69 18.00
C ALA A 97 3.97 1.36 16.81
N ARG A 98 2.84 2.05 16.72
CA ARG A 98 1.89 2.01 15.59
C ARG A 98 2.24 2.97 14.46
N GLY A 99 3.16 3.90 14.72
CA GLY A 99 3.90 4.62 13.68
C GLY A 99 3.44 6.05 13.49
N ARG A 100 3.95 6.70 12.45
CA ARG A 100 3.49 8.02 12.02
C ARG A 100 2.68 7.84 10.76
N HIS A 101 1.40 8.16 10.82
CA HIS A 101 0.48 8.01 9.69
C HIS A 101 0.24 9.37 9.05
N GLY A 102 0.57 9.43 7.76
CA GLY A 102 0.45 10.60 6.91
C GLY A 102 0.41 10.16 5.45
N PRO A 103 1.38 9.34 5.02
CA PRO A 103 1.27 8.60 3.75
C PRO A 103 0.11 7.60 3.81
N ASN A 104 -0.68 7.56 2.74
CA ASN A 104 -1.69 6.53 2.51
C ASN A 104 -1.80 6.23 1.00
N PHE A 105 -2.45 5.12 0.66
CA PHE A 105 -2.69 4.70 -0.71
C PHE A 105 -4.15 4.28 -0.89
N ILE A 106 -4.66 4.50 -2.08
CA ILE A 106 -5.92 3.89 -2.52
C ILE A 106 -5.58 2.53 -3.11
N VAL A 107 -6.25 1.49 -2.59
CA VAL A 107 -6.05 0.11 -3.05
C VAL A 107 -7.33 -0.42 -3.69
N ALA A 108 -7.15 -1.32 -4.65
CA ALA A 108 -8.23 -2.03 -5.31
C ALA A 108 -7.80 -3.48 -5.54
N ALA A 109 -8.73 -4.44 -5.35
CA ALA A 109 -8.45 -5.83 -5.68
C ALA A 109 -8.21 -5.98 -7.17
N VAL A 110 -7.14 -6.68 -7.50
CA VAL A 110 -6.87 -7.18 -8.85
C VAL A 110 -7.23 -8.66 -8.85
N PRO A 111 -8.26 -9.11 -9.60
CA PRO A 111 -8.61 -10.52 -9.67
C PRO A 111 -7.40 -11.36 -10.10
N GLU A 112 -7.13 -12.43 -9.36
CA GLU A 112 -6.06 -13.34 -9.75
C GLU A 112 -6.44 -14.06 -11.05
N PRO A 113 -5.55 -14.16 -12.05
CA PRO A 113 -5.85 -14.80 -13.32
C PRO A 113 -6.44 -16.22 -13.17
N THR A 114 -6.01 -16.94 -12.14
CA THR A 114 -6.47 -18.30 -11.81
C THR A 114 -7.94 -18.34 -11.39
N THR A 115 -8.47 -17.30 -10.73
CA THR A 115 -9.88 -17.25 -10.32
C THR A 115 -10.81 -17.18 -11.53
N LEU A 116 -10.42 -16.43 -12.57
CA LEU A 116 -11.15 -16.34 -13.83
C LEU A 116 -11.11 -17.67 -14.60
N ILE A 117 -9.96 -18.35 -14.60
CA ILE A 117 -9.81 -19.67 -15.21
C ILE A 117 -10.67 -20.69 -14.47
N ALA A 118 -10.62 -20.74 -13.14
CA ALA A 118 -11.41 -21.66 -12.33
C ALA A 118 -12.91 -21.42 -12.52
N LEU A 119 -13.36 -20.17 -12.56
CA LEU A 119 -14.74 -19.81 -12.84
C LEU A 119 -15.17 -20.25 -14.25
N GLY A 120 -14.32 -20.00 -15.26
CA GLY A 120 -14.57 -20.42 -16.64
C GLY A 120 -14.68 -21.94 -16.78
N LEU A 121 -13.73 -22.68 -16.17
CA LEU A 121 -13.73 -24.15 -16.14
C LEU A 121 -14.95 -24.69 -15.40
N GLY A 122 -15.29 -24.12 -14.24
CA GLY A 122 -16.47 -24.48 -13.46
C GLY A 122 -17.77 -24.28 -14.24
N GLY A 123 -17.90 -23.13 -14.93
CA GLY A 123 -19.03 -22.83 -15.80
C GLY A 123 -19.18 -23.82 -16.96
N MET A 124 -18.06 -24.17 -17.62
CA MET A 124 -18.06 -25.16 -18.70
C MET A 124 -18.44 -26.56 -18.21
N ALA A 125 -17.95 -26.98 -17.04
CA ALA A 125 -18.28 -28.28 -16.45
C ALA A 125 -19.78 -28.38 -16.12
N LEU A 126 -20.37 -27.30 -15.56
CA LEU A 126 -21.80 -27.22 -15.28
C LEU A 126 -22.65 -27.24 -16.56
N ALA A 127 -22.23 -26.52 -17.61
CA ALA A 127 -22.92 -26.51 -18.90
C ALA A 127 -22.92 -27.90 -19.57
N ARG A 128 -21.78 -28.61 -19.53
CA ARG A 128 -21.68 -30.00 -20.02
C ARG A 128 -22.60 -30.96 -19.25
N ARG A 129 -22.62 -30.87 -17.92
CA ARG A 129 -23.52 -31.68 -17.07
C ARG A 129 -25.00 -31.44 -17.36
N ARG A 130 -25.40 -30.21 -17.68
CA ARG A 130 -26.79 -29.89 -18.04
C ARG A 130 -27.18 -30.44 -19.42
N ARG A 131 -26.27 -30.46 -20.39
CA ARG A 131 -26.53 -31.05 -21.72
C ARG A 131 -26.63 -32.57 -21.68
N ALA A 132 -25.86 -33.24 -20.82
CA ALA A 132 -25.90 -34.71 -20.69
C ALA A 132 -27.16 -35.25 -19.97
N LYS A 133 -27.95 -34.38 -19.33
CA LYS A 133 -29.21 -34.73 -18.66
C LYS A 133 -30.48 -34.41 -19.48
N ARG A 134 -30.33 -33.81 -20.66
CA ARG A 134 -31.40 -33.62 -21.64
C ARG A 134 -31.27 -34.68 -22.71
#